data_AF-A0A0W1R338-F1
#
_entry.id   AF-A0A0W1R338-F1
#
_cell.length_a   1.000
_cell.length_b   1.000
_cell.length_c   1.000
_cell.angle_alpha   90.00
_cell.angle_beta   90.00
_cell.angle_gamma   90.00
#
_symmetry.space_group_name_H-M   'P 1'
#
loop_
_entity.id
_entity.type
_entity.pdbx_description
1 polymer ?
#
loop_
_entity_poly.entity_id
_entity_poly.type
_entity_poly.pdbx_seq_one_letter_code
_entity_poly.pdbx_strand_id
1 'polypeptide(L)'
;MLVSVDDWPEWGPSVSAVRGVEGRIEAGTQGEVRVAGVWVPFTIETCDEHRWTWRVAGVPATGHRVTPVGVDRCEVAFEVPVVASPYAAVCAVALRRIERLATSSEKN
;
A
#
# COMPACT_ATOMS: atom_id res chain seq x y z
N MET A 1 -2.38 -1.11 -9.52
CA MET A 1 -1.26 -1.33 -8.60
C MET A 1 -1.57 -0.97 -7.15
N LEU A 2 -1.40 0.26 -6.67
CA LEU A 2 -1.47 0.52 -5.21
C LEU A 2 -2.80 0.15 -4.54
N VAL A 3 -3.91 0.30 -5.26
CA VAL A 3 -5.25 -0.05 -4.77
C VAL A 3 -5.66 -1.49 -5.05
N SER A 4 -4.83 -2.29 -5.75
CA SER A 4 -5.14 -3.70 -6.01
C SER A 4 -4.48 -4.57 -4.95
N VAL A 5 -5.26 -5.34 -4.20
CA VAL A 5 -4.73 -6.18 -3.11
C VAL A 5 -3.79 -7.27 -3.61
N ASP A 6 -3.99 -7.72 -4.85
CA ASP A 6 -3.16 -8.73 -5.51
C ASP A 6 -1.73 -8.22 -5.79
N ASP A 7 -1.55 -6.90 -5.93
CA ASP A 7 -0.26 -6.28 -6.19
C ASP A 7 0.53 -6.01 -4.90
N TRP A 8 -0.12 -6.04 -3.73
CA TRP A 8 0.51 -5.66 -2.46
C TRP A 8 1.75 -6.49 -2.10
N PRO A 9 1.78 -7.82 -2.32
CA PRO A 9 2.99 -8.61 -2.06
C PRO A 9 4.18 -8.24 -2.94
N GLU A 10 3.92 -7.75 -4.16
CA GLU A 10 4.98 -7.39 -5.12
C GLU A 10 5.74 -6.14 -4.67
N TRP A 11 5.02 -5.12 -4.18
CA TRP A 11 5.62 -3.87 -3.77
C TRP A 11 5.84 -3.71 -2.26
N GLY A 12 5.04 -4.34 -1.40
CA GLY A 12 5.06 -4.18 0.05
C GLY A 12 5.97 -5.19 0.75
N PRO A 13 7.16 -4.82 1.27
CA PRO A 13 8.11 -5.79 1.83
C PRO A 13 7.60 -6.53 3.07
N SER A 14 6.69 -5.90 3.82
CA SER A 14 6.07 -6.49 5.02
C SER A 14 4.85 -7.34 4.70
N VAL A 15 4.26 -7.20 3.50
CA VAL A 15 3.03 -7.88 3.11
C VAL A 15 3.40 -9.06 2.24
N SER A 16 3.02 -10.26 2.66
CA SER A 16 3.35 -11.49 1.92
C SER A 16 2.14 -12.13 1.23
N ALA A 17 0.93 -11.79 1.66
CA ALA A 17 -0.33 -12.25 1.07
C ALA A 17 -1.50 -11.42 1.59
N VAL A 18 -2.61 -11.44 0.85
CA VAL A 18 -3.91 -10.89 1.25
C VAL A 18 -4.98 -11.96 1.06
N ARG A 19 -6.02 -11.98 1.91
CA ARG A 19 -7.18 -12.86 1.74
C ARG A 19 -8.46 -12.21 2.26
N GLY A 20 -9.61 -12.73 1.84
CA GLY A 20 -10.93 -12.22 2.21
C GLY A 20 -11.40 -11.02 1.37
N VAL A 21 -10.57 -10.56 0.44
CA VAL A 21 -10.87 -9.55 -0.57
C VAL A 21 -9.98 -9.81 -1.79
N GLU A 22 -10.47 -9.44 -2.96
CA GLU A 22 -9.78 -9.59 -4.26
C GLU A 22 -9.91 -8.28 -5.05
N GLY A 23 -8.97 -8.00 -5.94
CA GLY A 23 -9.03 -6.84 -6.83
C GLY A 23 -8.83 -5.51 -6.10
N ARG A 24 -9.65 -4.51 -6.44
CA ARG A 24 -9.45 -3.14 -5.97
C ARG A 24 -10.11 -2.90 -4.60
N ILE A 25 -9.40 -2.19 -3.74
CA ILE A 25 -9.92 -1.69 -2.47
C ILE A 25 -10.84 -0.48 -2.67
N GLU A 26 -11.75 -0.31 -1.72
CA GLU A 26 -12.60 0.85 -1.54
C GLU A 26 -12.66 1.21 -0.04
N ALA A 27 -13.24 2.35 0.31
CA ALA A 27 -13.44 2.70 1.71
C ALA A 27 -14.35 1.65 2.39
N GLY A 28 -13.96 1.18 3.57
CA GLY A 28 -14.67 0.11 4.28
C GLY A 28 -14.31 -1.31 3.84
N THR A 29 -13.46 -1.50 2.83
CA THR A 29 -12.92 -2.83 2.49
C THR A 29 -12.25 -3.46 3.71
N GLN A 30 -12.58 -4.72 4.00
CA GLN A 30 -12.04 -5.51 5.09
C GLN A 30 -11.46 -6.82 4.58
N GLY A 31 -10.40 -7.29 5.23
CA GLY A 31 -9.78 -8.56 4.91
C GLY A 31 -8.68 -8.88 5.90
N GLU A 32 -7.83 -9.84 5.55
CA GLU A 32 -6.64 -10.16 6.32
C GLU A 32 -5.40 -10.02 5.46
N VAL A 33 -4.38 -9.42 6.06
CA VAL A 33 -3.06 -9.25 5.45
C VAL A 33 -2.05 -10.09 6.21
N ARG A 34 -1.12 -10.73 5.49
CA ARG A 34 -0.08 -11.54 6.10
C ARG A 34 1.20 -10.74 6.28
N VAL A 35 1.48 -10.37 7.53
CA VAL A 35 2.66 -9.58 7.92
C VAL A 35 3.57 -10.42 8.81
N ALA A 36 4.86 -10.50 8.46
CA ALA A 36 5.85 -11.32 9.17
C ALA A 36 5.38 -12.77 9.44
N GLY A 37 4.64 -13.36 8.48
CA GLY A 37 4.11 -14.73 8.58
C GLY A 37 2.77 -14.88 9.30
N VAL A 38 2.29 -13.83 9.98
CA VAL A 38 1.04 -13.83 10.76
C VAL A 38 -0.09 -13.17 9.98
N TRP A 39 -1.29 -13.74 10.04
CA TRP A 39 -2.51 -13.12 9.48
C TRP A 39 -3.07 -12.10 10.47
N VAL A 40 -3.32 -10.90 9.97
CA VAL A 40 -3.80 -9.78 10.77
C VAL A 40 -4.95 -9.10 10.03
N PRO A 41 -6.08 -8.79 10.71
CA PRO A 41 -7.18 -8.12 10.05
C PRO A 41 -6.79 -6.69 9.68
N PHE A 42 -7.31 -6.21 8.55
CA PHE A 42 -7.21 -4.81 8.17
C PHE A 42 -8.57 -4.24 7.76
N THR A 43 -8.65 -2.92 7.78
CA THR A 43 -9.80 -2.17 7.26
C THR A 43 -9.29 -0.94 6.55
N ILE A 44 -9.72 -0.73 5.31
CA ILE A 44 -9.47 0.52 4.58
C ILE A 44 -10.39 1.58 5.16
N GLU A 45 -9.80 2.65 5.71
CA GLU A 45 -10.56 3.72 6.37
C GLU A 45 -11.03 4.78 5.38
N THR A 46 -10.12 5.26 4.54
CA THR A 46 -10.44 6.19 3.46
C THR A 46 -9.84 5.67 2.17
N CYS A 47 -10.53 5.89 1.06
CA CYS A 47 -10.05 5.57 -0.28
C CYS A 47 -10.60 6.63 -1.25
N ASP A 48 -9.89 7.73 -1.32
CA ASP A 48 -10.12 8.83 -2.25
C ASP A 48 -9.33 8.59 -3.55
N GLU A 49 -9.59 9.40 -4.58
CA GLU A 49 -9.07 9.20 -5.95
C GLU A 49 -7.55 8.92 -6.01
N HIS A 50 -6.75 9.56 -5.15
CA HIS A 50 -5.31 9.38 -5.10
C HIS A 50 -4.74 9.18 -3.70
N ARG A 51 -5.58 8.83 -2.73
CA ARG A 51 -5.12 8.62 -1.36
C ARG A 51 -5.96 7.57 -0.65
N TRP A 52 -5.31 6.67 0.06
CA TRP A 52 -6.01 5.75 0.95
C TRP A 52 -5.27 5.53 2.25
N THR A 53 -6.03 5.25 3.31
CA THR A 53 -5.52 4.89 4.63
C THR A 53 -6.20 3.62 5.12
N TRP A 54 -5.62 3.02 6.13
CA TRP A 54 -6.08 1.75 6.65
C TRP A 54 -5.64 1.56 8.09
N ARG A 55 -6.35 0.66 8.77
CA ARG A 55 -5.97 0.09 10.05
C ARG A 55 -5.52 -1.34 9.86
N VAL A 56 -4.52 -1.75 10.61
CA VAL A 56 -4.07 -3.14 10.74
C VAL A 56 -4.11 -3.51 12.21
N ALA A 57 -4.79 -4.60 12.57
CA ALA A 57 -5.12 -4.96 13.95
C ALA A 57 -5.80 -3.82 14.74
N GLY A 58 -6.59 -2.97 14.07
CA GLY A 58 -7.24 -1.80 14.70
C GLY A 58 -6.32 -0.59 14.94
N VAL A 59 -5.02 -0.70 14.66
CA VAL A 59 -4.06 0.40 14.79
C VAL A 59 -3.93 1.14 13.46
N PRO A 60 -3.94 2.49 13.46
CA PRO A 60 -3.65 3.25 12.24
C PRO A 60 -2.30 2.85 11.65
N ALA A 61 -2.33 2.41 10.39
CA ALA A 61 -1.14 2.05 9.64
C ALA A 61 -0.72 3.21 8.73
N THR A 62 0.09 2.94 7.71
CA THR A 62 0.55 3.96 6.77
C THR A 62 -0.56 4.42 5.84
N GLY A 63 -0.64 5.72 5.59
CA GLY A 63 -1.38 6.25 4.43
C GLY A 63 -0.57 6.10 3.15
N HIS A 64 -1.26 6.08 2.02
CA HIS A 64 -0.66 5.99 0.69
C HIS A 64 -1.23 7.11 -0.16
N ARG A 65 -0.36 7.86 -0.83
CA ARG A 65 -0.76 8.99 -1.67
C ARG A 65 -0.04 8.90 -3.00
N VAL A 66 -0.78 9.24 -4.06
CA VAL A 66 -0.24 9.50 -5.39
C VAL A 66 -0.51 10.96 -5.71
N THR A 67 0.48 11.66 -6.25
CA THR A 67 0.31 13.05 -6.67
C THR A 67 0.74 13.15 -8.14
N PRO A 68 -0.15 13.55 -9.07
CA PRO A 68 0.25 13.86 -10.43
C PRO A 68 1.25 15.04 -10.43
N VAL A 69 2.40 14.87 -11.08
CA VAL A 69 3.43 15.93 -11.16
C VAL A 69 3.83 16.27 -12.60
N GLY A 70 3.14 15.69 -13.58
CA GLY A 70 3.34 15.95 -15.01
C GLY A 70 2.64 14.91 -15.87
N VAL A 71 2.79 15.04 -17.19
CA VAL A 71 2.36 14.01 -18.14
C VAL A 71 3.14 12.73 -17.86
N ASP A 72 2.42 11.62 -17.68
CA ASP A 72 2.98 10.29 -17.37
C ASP A 72 3.94 10.26 -16.18
N ARG A 73 3.78 11.20 -15.23
CA ARG A 73 4.62 11.32 -14.04
C ARG A 73 3.78 11.49 -12.79
N CYS A 74 4.10 10.72 -11.77
CA CYS A 74 3.51 10.86 -10.45
C CYS A 74 4.58 10.75 -9.36
N GLU A 75 4.28 11.35 -8.21
CA GLU A 75 4.97 11.11 -6.96
C GLU A 75 4.14 10.15 -6.12
N VAL A 76 4.78 9.18 -5.48
CA VAL A 76 4.15 8.27 -4.52
C VAL A 76 4.74 8.51 -3.15
N ALA A 77 3.88 8.67 -2.14
CA ALA A 77 4.29 8.91 -0.77
C ALA A 77 3.58 7.95 0.20
N PHE A 78 4.30 7.55 1.25
CA PHE A 78 3.73 6.89 2.41
C PHE A 78 3.62 7.90 3.57
N GLU A 79 2.45 7.97 4.17
CA GLU A 79 2.20 8.79 5.36
C GLU A 79 2.38 7.90 6.59
N VAL A 80 3.52 8.05 7.29
CA VAL A 80 3.90 7.17 8.40
C VAL A 80 3.57 7.85 9.73
N PRO A 81 2.80 7.20 10.64
CA PRO A 81 2.64 7.69 12.00
C PRO A 81 3.99 7.89 12.69
N VAL A 82 4.16 8.96 13.48
CA VAL A 82 5.45 9.27 14.16
C VAL A 82 5.94 8.10 15.03
N VAL A 83 5.03 7.41 15.71
CA VAL A 83 5.37 6.22 16.53
C VAL A 83 5.94 5.06 15.69
N ALA A 84 5.68 5.06 14.39
CA ALA A 84 6.15 4.07 13.43
C ALA A 84 7.35 4.58 12.60
N SER A 85 8.03 5.66 12.99
CA SER A 85 9.20 6.18 12.25
C SER A 85 10.27 5.12 11.91
N PRO A 86 10.60 4.13 12.74
CA PRO A 86 11.53 3.05 12.35
C PRO A 86 11.08 2.28 11.11
N TYR A 87 9.77 2.24 10.83
CA TYR A 87 9.19 1.60 9.64
C TYR A 87 9.47 2.38 8.34
N ALA A 88 9.97 3.62 8.41
CA ALA A 88 10.28 4.42 7.22
C ALA A 88 11.29 3.74 6.28
N ALA A 89 12.24 2.95 6.81
CA ALA A 89 13.16 2.19 5.97
C ALA A 89 12.43 1.14 5.10
N VAL A 90 11.39 0.50 5.65
CA VAL A 90 10.54 -0.43 4.92
C VAL A 90 9.73 0.29 3.85
N CYS A 91 9.15 1.45 4.19
CA CYS A 91 8.46 2.31 3.23
C CYS A 91 9.38 2.74 2.06
N ALA A 92 10.64 3.07 2.34
CA ALA A 92 11.60 3.43 1.31
C ALA A 92 11.88 2.26 0.34
N VAL A 93 11.99 1.04 0.85
CA VAL A 93 12.10 -0.16 0.00
C VAL A 93 10.83 -0.35 -0.83
N ALA A 94 9.66 -0.15 -0.23
CA ALA A 94 8.38 -0.26 -0.93
C ALA A 94 8.28 0.74 -2.09
N LEU A 95 8.64 2.01 -1.88
CA LEU A 95 8.67 3.04 -2.93
C LEU A 95 9.55 2.64 -4.11
N ARG A 96 10.75 2.11 -3.86
CA ARG A 96 11.64 1.63 -4.93
C ARG A 96 11.05 0.45 -5.72
N ARG A 97 10.28 -0.41 -5.07
CA ARG A 97 9.57 -1.51 -5.76
C ARG A 97 8.43 -0.98 -6.61
N ILE A 98 7.66 -0.03 -6.08
CA ILE A 98 6.58 0.67 -6.81
C ILE A 98 7.15 1.33 -8.08
N GLU A 99 8.22 2.10 -7.94
CA GLU A 99 8.89 2.77 -9.06
C GLU A 99 9.31 1.77 -10.15
N ARG A 100 9.95 0.66 -9.76
CA ARG A 100 10.37 -0.38 -10.72
C ARG A 100 9.17 -1.02 -11.42
N LEU A 101 8.11 -1.37 -10.70
CA LEU A 101 6.92 -2.00 -11.29
C LEU A 101 6.21 -1.04 -12.26
N ALA A 102 6.05 0.21 -11.88
CA ALA A 102 5.42 1.24 -12.72
C ALA A 102 6.21 1.47 -14.01
N THR A 103 7.53 1.57 -13.94
CA THR A 103 8.39 1.86 -15.11
C THR A 103 8.73 0.62 -15.94
N SER A 104 8.57 -0.59 -15.39
CA SER A 104 8.75 -1.83 -16.15
C SER A 104 7.50 -2.23 -16.93
N SER A 105 6.31 -1.84 -16.46
CA SER A 105 5.03 -2.15 -17.12
C SER A 105 4.82 -1.40 -18.44
N GLU A 106 5.61 -0.35 -18.73
CA GLU A 106 5.58 0.38 -20.01
C GLU A 106 6.30 -0.34 -21.17
N LYS A 107 6.91 -1.52 -20.93
CA LYS A 107 7.69 -2.26 -21.93
C LYS A 107 6.98 -3.42 -22.62
N ASN A 108 5.66 -3.58 -22.48
CA ASN A 108 4.93 -4.67 -23.16
C ASN A 108 3.78 -4.17 -24.04
#